data_AF-A0A954SA38-F1
#
_entry.id   AF-A0A954SA38-F1
#
_cell.length_a   1.000
_cell.length_b   1.000
_cell.length_c   1.000
_cell.angle_alpha   90.00
_cell.angle_beta   90.00
_cell.angle_gamma   90.00
#
_symmetry.space_group_name_H-M   'P 1'
#
loop_
_entity.id
_entity.type
_entity.pdbx_description
1 polymer ?
#
loop_
_entity_poly.entity_id
_entity_poly.type
_entity_poly.pdbx_seq_one_letter_code
_entity_poly.pdbx_strand_id
1 'polypeptide(L)'
;GPWRSLNRLVRQAKSGWQRRCADRRLRRQEECLQRQEEHNRPHRDRQARLERQIQETRAQQQQREQTVRDQLRYRLQLTYDQHRTELAQKFPPDQFAAYFDNFLTNELGPDEYARRAGQLEQMLVDQLGSRSRRRRPKFESIDQVIAYFETEKERIRQIPTLDEDSRETLLIVIDDAQDLAIQELLR
;
A
#
# COMPACT_ATOMS: atom_id res chain seq x y z
N GLY A 1 -41.88 -17.10 -85.09
CA GLY A 1 -41.11 -16.27 -86.01
C GLY A 1 -39.68 -16.09 -85.50
N PRO A 2 -38.66 -16.32 -86.34
CA PRO A 2 -37.23 -16.29 -85.96
C PRO A 2 -36.78 -14.98 -85.28
N TRP A 3 -37.49 -13.87 -85.51
CA TRP A 3 -37.25 -12.59 -84.86
C TRP A 3 -37.58 -12.55 -83.35
N ARG A 4 -38.49 -13.41 -82.86
CA ARG A 4 -38.82 -13.49 -81.41
C ARG A 4 -37.76 -14.25 -80.60
N SER A 5 -37.07 -15.22 -81.20
CA SER A 5 -35.97 -15.94 -80.54
C SER A 5 -34.71 -15.07 -80.45
N LEU A 6 -34.40 -14.30 -81.50
CA LEU A 6 -33.31 -13.32 -81.50
C LEU A 6 -33.49 -12.23 -80.43
N ASN A 7 -34.70 -11.67 -80.29
CA ASN A 7 -34.98 -10.68 -79.24
C ASN A 7 -34.86 -11.24 -77.81
N ARG A 8 -35.19 -12.53 -77.61
CA ARG A 8 -35.05 -13.20 -76.31
C ARG A 8 -33.57 -13.41 -75.96
N LEU A 9 -32.76 -13.81 -76.94
CA LEU A 9 -31.30 -13.96 -76.78
C LEU A 9 -30.60 -12.63 -76.48
N VAL A 10 -30.97 -11.55 -77.17
CA VAL A 10 -30.42 -10.20 -76.91
C VAL A 10 -30.80 -9.70 -75.52
N ARG A 11 -32.05 -9.90 -75.07
CA ARG A 11 -32.47 -9.56 -73.69
C ARG A 11 -31.73 -10.38 -72.63
N GLN A 12 -31.56 -11.68 -72.86
CA GLN A 12 -30.77 -12.54 -71.97
C GLN A 12 -29.30 -12.10 -71.91
N ALA A 13 -28.68 -11.82 -73.06
CA ALA A 13 -27.31 -11.32 -73.14
C ALA A 13 -27.13 -9.96 -72.43
N LYS A 14 -28.08 -9.03 -72.61
CA LYS A 14 -28.08 -7.73 -71.93
C LYS A 14 -28.23 -7.88 -70.42
N SER A 15 -29.12 -8.75 -69.95
CA SER A 15 -29.31 -9.01 -68.52
C SER A 15 -28.09 -9.69 -67.89
N GLY A 16 -27.43 -10.62 -68.61
CA GLY A 16 -26.18 -11.25 -68.16
C GLY A 16 -25.01 -10.28 -68.13
N TRP A 17 -24.93 -9.35 -69.09
CA TRP A 17 -23.94 -8.28 -69.08
C TRP A 17 -24.15 -7.31 -67.90
N GLN A 18 -25.40 -6.89 -67.65
CA GLN A 18 -25.74 -6.03 -66.52
C GLN A 18 -25.38 -6.66 -65.16
N ARG A 19 -25.68 -7.96 -64.96
CA ARG A 19 -25.27 -8.69 -63.74
C ARG A 19 -23.75 -8.73 -63.58
N ARG A 20 -23.02 -9.07 -64.65
CA ARG A 20 -21.54 -9.06 -64.63
C ARG A 20 -20.96 -7.67 -64.33
N CYS A 21 -21.60 -6.60 -64.80
CA CYS A 21 -21.20 -5.23 -64.47
C CYS A 21 -21.50 -4.87 -63.01
N ALA A 22 -22.65 -5.29 -62.48
CA ALA A 22 -23.00 -5.11 -61.07
C ALA A 22 -22.05 -5.88 -60.15
N ASP A 23 -21.80 -7.16 -60.43
CA ASP A 23 -20.85 -7.98 -59.68
C ASP A 23 -19.43 -7.40 -59.72
N ARG A 24 -19.00 -6.89 -60.87
CA ARG A 24 -17.67 -6.26 -61.01
C ARG A 24 -17.56 -4.95 -60.23
N ARG A 25 -18.67 -4.22 -60.04
CA ARG A 25 -18.71 -3.02 -59.17
C ARG A 25 -18.68 -3.42 -57.70
N LEU A 26 -19.45 -4.43 -57.31
CA LEU A 26 -19.49 -4.94 -55.94
C LEU A 26 -18.10 -5.44 -55.51
N ARG A 27 -17.43 -6.25 -56.33
CA ARG A 27 -16.07 -6.74 -56.04
C ARG A 27 -15.06 -5.62 -55.86
N ARG A 28 -15.12 -4.58 -56.71
CA ARG A 28 -14.24 -3.41 -56.55
C ARG A 28 -14.52 -2.65 -55.26
N GLN A 29 -15.79 -2.57 -54.85
CA GLN A 29 -16.17 -1.93 -53.59
C GLN A 29 -15.68 -2.74 -52.39
N GLU A 30 -15.83 -4.06 -52.43
CA GLU A 30 -15.31 -5.00 -51.42
C GLU A 30 -13.78 -4.94 -51.34
N GLU A 31 -13.08 -4.94 -52.48
CA GLU A 31 -11.62 -4.79 -52.53
C GLU A 31 -11.16 -3.45 -51.97
N CYS A 32 -11.88 -2.35 -52.23
CA CYS A 32 -11.59 -1.05 -51.64
C CYS A 32 -11.77 -1.07 -50.12
N LEU A 33 -12.84 -1.68 -49.61
CA LEU A 33 -13.09 -1.81 -48.17
C LEU A 33 -12.02 -2.70 -47.51
N GLN A 34 -11.68 -3.84 -48.12
CA GLN A 34 -10.62 -4.72 -47.62
C GLN A 34 -9.27 -4.01 -47.55
N ARG A 35 -8.87 -3.25 -48.59
CA ARG A 35 -7.64 -2.46 -48.57
C ARG A 35 -7.67 -1.38 -47.49
N GLN A 36 -8.82 -0.76 -47.27
CA GLN A 36 -8.98 0.24 -46.22
C GLN A 36 -8.88 -0.40 -44.82
N GLU A 37 -9.45 -1.57 -44.63
CA GLU A 37 -9.30 -2.35 -43.40
C GLU A 37 -7.85 -2.78 -43.19
N GLU A 38 -7.18 -3.33 -44.19
CA GLU A 38 -5.78 -3.72 -44.13
C GLU A 38 -4.86 -2.54 -43.80
N HIS A 39 -5.13 -1.37 -44.36
CA HIS A 39 -4.40 -0.14 -44.02
C HIS A 39 -4.66 0.31 -42.56
N ASN A 40 -5.88 0.09 -42.05
CA ASN A 40 -6.27 0.46 -40.69
C ASN A 40 -5.86 -0.58 -39.62
N ARG A 41 -5.62 -1.85 -40.00
CA ARG A 41 -5.16 -2.92 -39.09
C ARG A 41 -3.95 -2.52 -38.24
N PRO A 42 -2.83 -2.01 -38.80
CA PRO A 42 -1.68 -1.64 -37.98
C PRO A 42 -1.98 -0.51 -37.00
N HIS A 43 -2.88 0.42 -37.34
CA HIS A 43 -3.32 1.47 -36.43
C HIS A 43 -4.14 0.91 -35.26
N ARG A 44 -5.08 -0.02 -35.53
CA ARG A 44 -5.86 -0.71 -34.49
C ARG A 44 -4.97 -1.57 -33.60
N ASP A 45 -4.05 -2.32 -34.19
CA ASP A 45 -3.12 -3.16 -33.43
C ASP A 45 -2.20 -2.31 -32.55
N ARG A 46 -1.73 -1.16 -33.05
CA ARG A 46 -0.94 -0.22 -32.27
C ARG A 46 -1.74 0.37 -31.11
N GLN A 47 -2.99 0.77 -31.33
CA GLN A 47 -3.89 1.25 -30.28
C GLN A 47 -4.13 0.18 -29.21
N ALA A 48 -4.48 -1.04 -29.62
CA ALA A 48 -4.70 -2.16 -28.70
C ALA A 48 -3.45 -2.48 -27.87
N ARG A 49 -2.25 -2.39 -28.44
CA ARG A 49 -0.99 -2.57 -27.71
C ARG A 49 -0.76 -1.46 -26.68
N LEU A 50 -1.01 -0.20 -27.04
CA LEU A 50 -0.89 0.93 -26.13
C LEU A 50 -1.90 0.82 -24.98
N GLU A 51 -3.14 0.46 -25.28
CA GLU A 51 -4.18 0.25 -24.27
C GLU A 51 -3.80 -0.86 -23.29
N ARG A 52 -3.25 -1.98 -23.78
CA ARG A 52 -2.72 -3.06 -22.93
C ARG A 52 -1.57 -2.57 -22.06
N GLN A 53 -0.60 -1.84 -22.62
CA GLN A 53 0.51 -1.29 -21.84
C GLN A 53 0.04 -0.32 -20.75
N ILE A 54 -0.96 0.52 -21.04
CA ILE A 54 -1.55 1.44 -20.06
C ILE A 54 -2.26 0.64 -18.97
N GLN A 55 -3.03 -0.38 -19.33
CA GLN A 55 -3.72 -1.24 -18.38
C GLN A 55 -2.73 -2.00 -17.48
N GLU A 56 -1.68 -2.59 -18.05
CA GLU A 56 -0.62 -3.28 -17.31
C GLU A 56 0.09 -2.32 -16.35
N THR A 57 0.44 -1.11 -16.81
CA THR A 57 1.09 -0.11 -15.96
C THR A 57 0.19 0.30 -14.80
N ARG A 58 -1.10 0.53 -15.06
CA ARG A 58 -2.09 0.87 -14.00
C ARG A 58 -2.26 -0.28 -13.01
N ALA A 59 -2.37 -1.51 -13.50
CA ALA A 59 -2.48 -2.69 -12.64
C ALA A 59 -1.24 -2.86 -11.75
N GLN A 60 -0.04 -2.67 -12.31
CA GLN A 60 1.21 -2.71 -11.54
C GLN A 60 1.26 -1.60 -10.48
N GLN A 61 0.84 -0.38 -10.81
CA GLN A 61 0.76 0.72 -9.85
C GLN A 61 -0.20 0.40 -8.70
N GLN A 62 -1.40 -0.08 -9.01
CA GLN A 62 -2.39 -0.49 -8.01
C GLN A 62 -1.87 -1.61 -7.11
N GLN A 63 -1.18 -2.61 -7.68
CA GLN A 63 -0.57 -3.67 -6.89
C GLN A 63 0.51 -3.15 -5.93
N ARG A 64 1.37 -2.23 -6.41
CA ARG A 64 2.41 -1.61 -5.55
C ARG A 64 1.78 -0.80 -4.43
N GLU A 65 0.78 0.01 -4.73
CA GLU A 65 0.04 0.80 -3.73
C GLU A 65 -0.61 -0.10 -2.69
N GLN A 66 -1.27 -1.18 -3.13
CA GLN A 66 -1.88 -2.15 -2.22
C GLN A 66 -0.83 -2.81 -1.31
N THR A 67 0.31 -3.20 -1.88
CA THR A 67 1.41 -3.82 -1.13
C THR A 67 1.93 -2.88 -0.03
N VAL A 68 2.10 -1.59 -0.35
CA VAL A 68 2.52 -0.58 0.63
C VAL A 68 1.48 -0.41 1.73
N ARG A 69 0.18 -0.36 1.39
CA ARG A 69 -0.91 -0.26 2.38
C ARG A 69 -0.94 -1.46 3.32
N ASP A 70 -0.81 -2.66 2.77
CA ASP A 70 -0.79 -3.90 3.53
C ASP A 70 0.42 -3.96 4.47
N GLN A 71 1.60 -3.54 4.01
CA GLN A 71 2.81 -3.44 4.83
C GLN A 71 2.64 -2.46 6.00
N LEU A 72 2.07 -1.27 5.74
CA LEU A 72 1.81 -0.29 6.79
C LEU A 72 0.78 -0.79 7.80
N ARG A 73 -0.28 -1.45 7.33
CA ARG A 73 -1.30 -2.06 8.19
C ARG A 73 -0.72 -3.14 9.08
N TYR A 74 0.06 -4.03 8.49
CA TYR A 74 0.77 -5.08 9.22
C TYR A 74 1.72 -4.51 10.27
N ARG A 75 2.53 -3.50 9.90
CA ARG A 75 3.46 -2.83 10.83
C ARG A 75 2.72 -2.23 12.02
N LEU A 76 1.66 -1.48 11.79
CA LEU A 76 0.89 -0.84 12.86
C LEU A 76 0.21 -1.87 13.77
N GLN A 77 -0.34 -2.94 13.20
CA GLN A 77 -0.94 -4.02 13.98
C GLN A 77 0.12 -4.73 14.84
N LEU A 78 1.30 -4.99 14.28
CA LEU A 78 2.40 -5.58 15.02
C LEU A 78 2.85 -4.68 16.18
N THR A 79 2.98 -3.36 15.96
CA THR A 79 3.31 -2.39 17.02
C THR A 79 2.26 -2.40 18.13
N TYR A 80 0.97 -2.44 17.78
CA TYR A 80 -0.09 -2.54 18.77
C TYR A 80 -0.02 -3.86 19.56
N ASP A 81 0.17 -4.99 18.87
CA ASP A 81 0.22 -6.31 19.49
C ASP A 81 1.42 -6.47 20.43
N GLN A 82 2.59 -5.95 20.05
CA GLN A 82 3.79 -5.92 20.90
C GLN A 82 3.56 -5.17 22.21
N HIS A 83 2.78 -4.09 22.18
CA HIS A 83 2.50 -3.25 23.33
C HIS A 83 1.06 -3.40 23.85
N ARG A 84 0.41 -4.53 23.54
CA ARG A 84 -1.02 -4.71 23.80
C ARG A 84 -1.35 -4.61 25.28
N THR A 85 -0.50 -5.12 26.16
CA THR A 85 -0.69 -5.04 27.63
C THR A 85 -0.70 -3.60 28.13
N GLU A 86 0.12 -2.73 27.55
CA GLU A 86 0.23 -1.32 27.92
C GLU A 86 -0.88 -0.47 27.29
N LEU A 87 -1.23 -0.78 26.04
CA LEU A 87 -2.21 -0.03 25.26
C LEU A 87 -3.65 -0.45 25.55
N ALA A 88 -3.93 -1.70 25.90
CA ALA A 88 -5.29 -2.22 26.08
C ALA A 88 -6.09 -1.46 27.17
N GLN A 89 -5.42 -0.85 28.14
CA GLN A 89 -6.08 -0.02 29.16
C GLN A 89 -6.67 1.28 28.59
N LYS A 90 -6.06 1.84 27.54
CA LYS A 90 -6.49 3.10 26.90
C LYS A 90 -7.19 2.88 25.57
N PHE A 91 -6.77 1.86 24.84
CA PHE A 91 -7.26 1.49 23.52
C PHE A 91 -7.55 -0.01 23.53
N PRO A 92 -8.78 -0.42 23.92
CA PRO A 92 -9.21 -1.80 23.79
C PRO A 92 -9.06 -2.29 22.34
N PRO A 93 -8.77 -3.58 22.11
CA PRO A 93 -8.47 -4.11 20.78
C PRO A 93 -9.62 -3.88 19.79
N ASP A 94 -10.87 -4.02 20.23
CA ASP A 94 -12.04 -3.82 19.38
C ASP A 94 -12.21 -2.36 18.95
N GLN A 95 -11.93 -1.43 19.86
CA GLN A 95 -11.98 0.01 19.57
C GLN A 95 -10.81 0.44 18.69
N PHE A 96 -9.63 -0.12 18.92
CA PHE A 96 -8.45 0.14 18.10
C PHE A 96 -8.65 -0.37 16.68
N ALA A 97 -9.16 -1.60 16.50
CA ALA A 97 -9.47 -2.16 15.18
C ALA A 97 -10.52 -1.32 14.44
N ALA A 98 -11.61 -0.94 15.12
CA ALA A 98 -12.63 -0.09 14.52
C ALA A 98 -12.09 1.31 14.17
N TYR A 99 -11.26 1.90 15.03
CA TYR A 99 -10.62 3.19 14.75
C TYR A 99 -9.64 3.07 13.59
N PHE A 100 -8.86 1.99 13.53
CA PHE A 100 -7.92 1.70 12.46
C PHE A 100 -8.64 1.64 11.10
N ASP A 101 -9.72 0.87 11.02
CA ASP A 101 -10.49 0.69 9.79
C ASP A 101 -11.19 1.99 9.34
N ASN A 102 -11.64 2.82 10.28
CA ASN A 102 -12.25 4.11 9.97
C ASN A 102 -11.22 5.20 9.63
N PHE A 103 -10.04 5.17 10.24
CA PHE A 103 -9.01 6.21 10.08
C PHE A 103 -8.14 5.97 8.84
N LEU A 104 -7.91 4.70 8.51
CA LEU A 104 -7.12 4.24 7.36
C LEU A 104 -8.03 3.54 6.34
N THR A 105 -8.94 4.31 5.75
CA THR A 105 -9.83 3.82 4.71
C THR A 105 -9.08 3.55 3.39
N ASN A 106 -9.55 2.55 2.65
CA ASN A 106 -9.00 2.20 1.33
C ASN A 106 -9.27 3.26 0.26
N GLU A 107 -10.15 4.23 0.54
CA GLU A 107 -10.47 5.36 -0.33
C GLU A 107 -9.39 6.46 -0.31
N LEU A 108 -8.49 6.45 0.68
CA LEU A 108 -7.40 7.43 0.76
C LEU A 108 -6.38 7.21 -0.34
N GLY A 109 -5.82 8.28 -0.90
CA GLY A 109 -4.65 8.18 -1.78
C GLY A 109 -3.44 7.55 -1.07
N PRO A 110 -2.49 6.94 -1.79
CA PRO A 110 -1.35 6.24 -1.18
C PRO A 110 -0.50 7.12 -0.26
N ASP A 111 -0.24 8.37 -0.68
CA ASP A 111 0.55 9.31 0.13
C ASP A 111 -0.18 9.73 1.41
N GLU A 112 -1.49 9.93 1.32
CA GLU A 112 -2.30 10.30 2.48
C GLU A 112 -2.46 9.13 3.45
N TYR A 113 -2.62 7.91 2.93
CA TYR A 113 -2.63 6.69 3.73
C TYR A 113 -1.31 6.55 4.49
N ALA A 114 -0.16 6.72 3.82
CA ALA A 114 1.16 6.66 4.46
C ALA A 114 1.34 7.74 5.54
N ARG A 115 0.91 8.99 5.25
CA ARG A 115 0.95 10.08 6.23
C ARG A 115 0.11 9.78 7.47
N ARG A 116 -1.14 9.32 7.28
CA ARG A 116 -2.04 8.98 8.40
C ARG A 116 -1.54 7.78 9.19
N ALA A 117 -1.00 6.77 8.50
CA ALA A 117 -0.37 5.62 9.14
C ALA A 117 0.79 6.06 10.03
N GLY A 118 1.67 6.94 9.54
CA GLY A 118 2.78 7.50 10.33
C GLY A 118 2.30 8.34 11.52
N GLN A 119 1.22 9.10 11.37
CA GLN A 119 0.61 9.84 12.50
C GLN A 119 0.07 8.90 13.58
N LEU A 120 -0.58 7.80 13.17
CA LEU A 120 -1.10 6.81 14.09
C LEU A 120 0.03 6.07 14.80
N GLU A 121 1.10 5.72 14.09
CA GLU A 121 2.32 5.16 14.66
C GLU A 121 2.93 6.11 15.69
N GLN A 122 3.10 7.39 15.34
CA GLN A 122 3.65 8.39 16.25
C GLN A 122 2.77 8.56 17.50
N MET A 123 1.44 8.55 17.33
CA MET A 123 0.52 8.62 18.46
C MET A 123 0.68 7.40 19.38
N LEU A 124 0.81 6.20 18.83
CA LEU A 124 1.05 4.99 19.62
C LEU A 124 2.39 5.09 20.36
N VAL A 125 3.46 5.49 19.66
CA VAL A 125 4.79 5.69 20.25
C VAL A 125 4.78 6.79 21.30
N ASP A 126 4.03 7.88 21.14
CA ASP A 126 3.92 8.95 22.13
C ASP A 126 3.15 8.49 23.37
N GLN A 127 2.11 7.66 23.21
CA GLN A 127 1.36 7.08 24.34
C GLN A 127 2.20 6.08 25.13
N LEU A 128 3.05 5.29 24.46
CA LEU A 128 4.04 4.41 25.09
C LEU A 128 5.17 5.22 25.73
N GLY A 129 5.65 6.23 24.99
CA GLY A 129 6.63 7.24 25.39
C GLY A 129 6.20 8.06 26.59
N SER A 130 4.90 8.17 26.86
CA SER A 130 4.38 8.86 28.04
C SER A 130 4.62 8.07 29.34
N ARG A 131 4.84 6.75 29.26
CA ARG A 131 5.28 5.92 30.42
C ARG A 131 6.80 5.79 30.49
N SER A 132 7.51 5.77 29.36
CA SER A 132 8.99 5.71 29.31
C SER A 132 9.68 7.07 29.41
N ARG A 133 8.94 8.18 29.32
CA ARG A 133 9.33 9.48 29.89
C ARG A 133 8.90 9.56 31.36
N ARG A 134 9.37 8.62 32.20
CA ARG A 134 9.87 9.11 33.49
C ARG A 134 10.95 10.11 33.06
N ARG A 135 10.69 11.41 33.21
CA ARG A 135 11.67 12.47 32.94
C ARG A 135 13.01 11.94 33.44
N ARG A 136 13.96 11.64 32.55
CA ARG A 136 15.32 11.34 33.00
C ARG A 136 15.68 12.49 33.94
N PRO A 137 15.97 12.23 35.22
CA PRO A 137 16.33 13.30 36.12
C PRO A 137 17.50 14.02 35.47
N LYS A 138 17.39 15.34 35.28
CA LYS A 138 18.57 16.12 34.91
C LYS A 138 19.38 16.24 36.18
N PHE A 139 20.52 15.56 36.21
CA PHE A 139 21.45 15.64 37.32
C PHE A 139 22.35 16.86 37.11
N GLU A 140 22.62 17.60 38.17
CA GLU A 140 23.53 18.76 38.15
C GLU A 140 24.94 18.37 38.62
N SER A 141 25.08 17.20 39.26
CA SER A 141 26.36 16.66 39.73
C SER A 141 26.37 15.13 39.76
N ILE A 142 27.56 14.54 39.77
CA ILE A 142 27.77 13.09 39.93
C ILE A 142 27.18 12.59 41.26
N ASP A 143 27.30 13.36 42.33
CA ASP A 143 26.75 12.99 43.65
C ASP A 143 25.22 12.85 43.61
N GLN A 144 24.53 13.69 42.83
CA GLN A 144 23.08 13.55 42.63
C GLN A 144 22.71 12.29 41.84
N VAL A 145 23.55 11.89 40.87
CA VAL A 145 23.37 10.63 40.13
C VAL A 145 23.47 9.45 41.09
N ILE A 146 24.55 9.38 41.87
CA ILE A 146 24.81 8.29 42.82
C ILE A 146 23.67 8.19 43.84
N ALA A 147 23.30 9.30 44.49
CA ALA A 147 22.25 9.31 45.50
C ALA A 147 20.88 8.87 44.95
N TYR A 148 20.54 9.28 43.72
CA TYR A 148 19.30 8.87 43.07
C TYR A 148 19.28 7.37 42.78
N PHE A 149 20.35 6.84 42.19
CA PHE A 149 20.39 5.43 41.81
C PHE A 149 20.54 4.51 43.02
N GLU A 150 21.21 4.93 44.11
CA GLU A 150 21.19 4.18 45.38
C GLU A 150 19.79 4.07 45.97
N THR A 151 19.03 5.17 45.93
CA THR A 151 17.63 5.17 46.40
C THR A 151 16.76 4.23 45.56
N GLU A 152 16.97 4.19 44.24
CA GLU A 152 16.20 3.30 43.36
C GLU A 152 16.63 1.82 43.50
N LYS A 153 17.93 1.53 43.71
CA LYS A 153 18.41 0.17 44.04
C LYS A 153 17.76 -0.34 45.33
N GLU A 154 17.72 0.52 46.35
CA GLU A 154 17.13 0.18 47.63
C GLU A 154 15.62 -0.05 47.51
N ARG A 155 14.94 0.76 46.69
CA ARG A 155 13.53 0.55 46.35
C ARG A 155 13.29 -0.81 45.70
N ILE A 156 14.14 -1.24 44.76
CA ILE A 156 14.03 -2.55 44.10
C ILE A 156 14.24 -3.70 45.08
N ARG A 157 15.21 -3.58 46.00
CA ARG A 157 15.46 -4.58 47.06
C ARG A 157 14.26 -4.75 47.99
N GLN A 158 13.52 -3.67 48.21
CA GLN A 158 12.35 -3.66 49.08
C GLN A 158 11.07 -4.19 48.42
N ILE A 159 11.07 -4.56 47.14
CA ILE A 159 9.90 -5.14 46.46
C ILE A 159 9.74 -6.60 46.89
N PRO A 160 8.74 -6.94 47.73
CA PRO A 160 8.64 -8.27 48.33
C PRO A 160 8.13 -9.34 47.36
N THR A 161 7.58 -8.92 46.21
CA THR A 161 6.99 -9.80 45.20
C THR A 161 7.95 -10.21 44.10
N LEU A 162 9.18 -9.69 44.11
CA LEU A 162 10.16 -9.94 43.06
C LEU A 162 11.03 -11.15 43.43
N ASP A 163 11.12 -12.14 42.53
CA ASP A 163 12.08 -13.24 42.64
C ASP A 163 13.53 -12.73 42.55
N GLU A 164 14.46 -13.54 43.05
CA GLU A 164 15.87 -13.15 43.19
C GLU A 164 16.52 -12.87 41.82
N ASP A 165 16.26 -13.72 40.83
CA ASP A 165 16.82 -13.60 39.48
C ASP A 165 16.35 -12.32 38.78
N SER A 166 15.06 -11.99 38.90
CA SER A 166 14.49 -10.74 38.40
C SER A 166 15.05 -9.53 39.14
N ARG A 167 15.34 -9.66 40.44
CA ARG A 167 15.91 -8.57 41.24
C ARG A 167 17.33 -8.26 40.82
N GLU A 168 18.14 -9.30 40.63
CA GLU A 168 19.51 -9.17 40.15
C GLU A 168 19.57 -8.56 38.75
N THR A 169 18.68 -9.02 37.85
CA THR A 169 18.57 -8.45 36.50
C THR A 169 18.24 -6.96 36.52
N LEU A 170 17.30 -6.53 37.37
CA LEU A 170 16.94 -5.12 37.48
C LEU A 170 18.06 -4.27 38.09
N LEU A 171 18.84 -4.81 39.03
CA LEU A 171 19.99 -4.11 39.61
C LEU A 171 21.09 -3.88 38.57
N ILE A 172 21.37 -4.87 37.72
CA ILE A 172 22.33 -4.74 36.60
C ILE A 172 21.88 -3.64 35.63
N VAL A 173 20.60 -3.61 35.26
CA VAL A 173 20.06 -2.56 34.38
C VAL A 173 20.16 -1.18 35.00
N ILE A 174 20.01 -1.08 36.34
CA ILE A 174 20.22 0.19 37.05
C ILE A 174 21.70 0.60 37.03
N ASP A 175 22.63 -0.32 37.23
CA ASP A 175 24.07 -0.04 37.20
C ASP A 175 24.48 0.50 35.82
N ASP A 176 24.04 -0.13 34.74
CA ASP A 176 24.28 0.35 33.37
C ASP A 176 23.71 1.76 33.14
N ALA A 177 22.52 2.03 33.68
CA ALA A 177 21.88 3.34 33.58
C ALA A 177 22.62 4.43 34.40
N GLN A 178 23.17 4.06 35.56
CA GLN A 178 23.99 4.93 36.39
C GLN A 178 25.28 5.31 35.66
N ASP A 179 25.98 4.34 35.07
CA ASP A 179 27.22 4.57 34.32
C ASP A 179 26.99 5.48 33.12
N LEU A 180 25.90 5.26 32.37
CA LEU A 180 25.51 6.13 31.27
C LEU A 180 25.23 7.57 31.73
N ALA A 181 24.53 7.75 32.86
CA ALA A 181 24.25 9.08 33.40
C ALA A 181 25.52 9.82 33.85
N ILE A 182 26.49 9.10 34.42
CA ILE A 182 27.80 9.67 34.78
C ILE A 182 28.58 10.07 33.52
N GLN A 183 28.58 9.21 32.48
CA GLN A 183 29.22 9.53 31.21
C GLN A 183 28.59 10.75 30.51
N GLU A 184 27.27 10.91 30.59
CA GLU A 184 26.57 12.08 30.04
C GLU A 184 26.98 13.39 30.77
N LEU A 185 27.31 13.35 32.07
CA LEU A 185 27.77 14.52 32.82
C LEU A 185 29.24 14.88 32.61
N LEU A 186 30.07 13.90 32.23
CA LEU A 186 31.50 14.10 31.99
C LEU A 186 31.82 14.57 30.55
N ARG A 187 30.81 14.65 29.68
CA ARG A 187 30.90 15.18 28.31
C ARG A 187 30.59 16.67 28.26
#